data_AF-A0A1I4NZT5-F1
#
_entry.id   AF-A0A1I4NZT5-F1
#
_cell.length_a   1.000
_cell.length_b   1.000
_cell.length_c   1.000
_cell.angle_alpha   90.00
_cell.angle_beta   90.00
_cell.angle_gamma   90.00
#
_symmetry.space_group_name_H-M   'P 1'
#
loop_
_entity.id
_entity.type
_entity.pdbx_description
1 polymer ?
#
loop_
_entity_poly.entity_id
_entity_poly.type
_entity_poly.pdbx_seq_one_letter_code
_entity_poly.pdbx_strand_id
1 'polypeptide(L)'
;MSSKKNDNIKIDRYLDLNRICNEHRVFHNDYSVFDNFKDEDKENFLNDNMKVFSKYLYLIEVAENREFMDMKITYTLFGVAYEYLLKICSLKINWDAYLSLYRADSKDESNRGNRSFETAKIYVLKDLKLKLSSYQHKRSREILDFVQHQRNHFAHNPFKGMDHYAVTKQIYELMAVLIVTYKLKLPKETVELITEGIANNRVHSGMDFKDVEFQKYMDNLNDCALDIPLFPERW
;
A
#
# COMPACT_ATOMS: atom_id res chain seq x y z
N MET A 1 -57.70 21.48 26.59
CA MET A 1 -57.02 20.16 26.50
C MET A 1 -56.35 20.07 25.13
N SER A 2 -55.04 20.32 25.08
CA SER A 2 -54.26 20.25 23.84
C SER A 2 -53.60 18.86 23.78
N SER A 3 -54.01 18.04 22.82
CA SER A 3 -53.41 16.72 22.60
C SER A 3 -52.03 16.88 21.97
N LYS A 4 -50.98 16.56 22.72
CA LYS A 4 -49.64 16.34 22.18
C LYS A 4 -49.71 15.20 21.16
N LYS A 5 -49.52 15.50 19.88
CA LYS A 5 -49.16 14.49 18.88
C LYS A 5 -47.74 14.03 19.20
N ASN A 6 -47.61 12.80 19.66
CA ASN A 6 -46.35 12.08 19.66
C ASN A 6 -46.00 11.80 18.20
N ASP A 7 -45.04 12.55 17.66
CA ASP A 7 -44.36 12.18 16.45
C ASP A 7 -43.53 10.93 16.74
N ASN A 8 -44.08 9.77 16.38
CA ASN A 8 -43.36 8.52 16.32
C ASN A 8 -42.25 8.66 15.26
N ILE A 9 -41.07 9.09 15.68
CA ILE A 9 -39.84 8.91 14.90
C ILE A 9 -39.62 7.40 14.81
N LYS A 10 -40.09 6.79 13.71
CA LYS A 10 -39.68 5.45 13.32
C LYS A 10 -38.17 5.51 13.07
N ILE A 11 -37.40 5.03 14.04
CA ILE A 11 -36.00 4.72 13.84
C ILE A 11 -35.99 3.48 12.94
N ASP A 12 -35.79 3.69 11.63
CA ASP A 12 -35.57 2.57 10.71
C ASP A 12 -34.31 1.82 11.17
N ARG A 13 -34.49 0.54 11.53
CA ARG A 13 -33.44 -0.33 12.07
C ARG A 13 -32.38 -0.74 11.03
N TYR A 14 -32.56 -0.34 9.78
CA TYR A 14 -31.71 -0.76 8.66
C TYR A 14 -31.19 0.47 7.92
N LEU A 15 -29.88 0.51 7.71
CA LEU A 15 -29.24 1.52 6.87
C LEU A 15 -29.58 1.24 5.40
N ASP A 16 -30.28 2.16 4.74
CA ASP A 16 -30.51 2.13 3.29
C ASP A 16 -29.18 2.25 2.53
N LEU A 17 -29.02 1.48 1.44
CA LEU A 17 -27.79 1.48 0.64
C LEU A 17 -27.45 2.87 0.12
N ASN A 18 -28.42 3.71 -0.25
CA ASN A 18 -28.11 5.07 -0.69
C ASN A 18 -27.59 5.93 0.47
N ARG A 19 -28.13 5.74 1.67
CA ARG A 19 -27.62 6.36 2.88
C ARG A 19 -26.21 5.88 3.22
N ILE A 20 -25.92 4.58 3.11
CA ILE A 20 -24.56 4.03 3.28
C ILE A 20 -23.61 4.64 2.24
N CYS A 21 -24.01 4.67 0.96
CA CYS A 21 -23.21 5.24 -0.11
C CYS A 21 -22.96 6.74 0.10
N ASN A 22 -23.96 7.48 0.59
CA ASN A 22 -23.81 8.90 0.90
C ASN A 22 -22.94 9.13 2.13
N GLU A 23 -23.12 8.38 3.22
CA GLU A 23 -22.29 8.45 4.42
C GLU A 23 -20.84 8.08 4.09
N HIS A 24 -20.62 7.05 3.27
CA HIS A 24 -19.32 6.68 2.74
C HIS A 24 -18.73 7.81 1.89
N ARG A 25 -19.51 8.41 0.97
CA ARG A 25 -19.05 9.54 0.14
C ARG A 25 -18.71 10.77 0.97
N VAL A 26 -19.48 11.08 2.00
CA VAL A 26 -19.22 12.20 2.93
C VAL A 26 -17.96 11.93 3.74
N PHE A 27 -17.82 10.74 4.32
CA PHE A 27 -16.63 10.30 5.05
C PHE A 27 -15.36 10.38 4.18
N HIS A 28 -15.42 9.92 2.92
CA HIS A 28 -14.28 9.98 1.99
C HIS A 28 -13.99 11.36 1.41
N ASN A 29 -14.83 12.36 1.70
CA ASN A 29 -14.59 13.75 1.30
C ASN A 29 -14.12 14.61 2.47
N ASP A 30 -14.30 14.17 3.71
CA ASP A 30 -13.93 14.94 4.91
C ASP A 30 -12.66 14.38 5.58
N TYR A 31 -11.50 14.76 5.03
CA TYR A 31 -10.20 14.49 5.63
C TYR A 31 -9.80 15.53 6.70
N SER A 32 -10.72 16.39 7.16
CA SER A 32 -10.42 17.41 8.17
C SER A 32 -10.05 16.80 9.53
N VAL A 33 -10.50 15.58 9.82
CA VAL A 33 -10.14 14.85 11.05
C VAL A 33 -8.63 14.66 11.16
N PHE A 34 -7.92 14.52 10.04
CA PHE A 34 -6.48 14.35 9.98
C PHE A 34 -5.68 15.65 10.18
N ASP A 35 -6.33 16.83 10.16
CA ASP A 35 -5.68 18.13 10.46
C ASP A 35 -5.14 18.21 11.87
N ASN A 36 -5.84 17.56 12.80
CA ASN A 36 -5.57 17.67 14.22
C ASN A 36 -4.68 16.55 14.75
N PHE A 37 -4.16 15.69 13.87
CA PHE A 37 -3.30 14.57 14.27
C PHE A 37 -2.00 15.12 14.86
N LYS A 38 -1.75 14.78 16.12
CA LYS A 38 -0.44 14.99 16.75
C LYS A 38 0.52 13.90 16.31
N ASP A 39 1.81 14.05 16.64
CA ASP A 39 2.83 13.09 16.22
C ASP A 39 2.54 11.65 16.70
N GLU A 40 1.97 11.50 17.89
CA GLU A 40 1.52 10.21 18.41
C GLU A 40 0.39 9.60 17.55
N ASP A 41 -0.60 10.41 17.16
CA ASP A 41 -1.71 9.97 16.30
C ASP A 41 -1.22 9.57 14.90
N LYS A 42 -0.24 10.32 14.36
CA LYS A 42 0.41 10.00 13.08
C LYS A 42 1.14 8.67 13.16
N GLU A 43 1.89 8.43 14.24
CA GLU A 43 2.62 7.17 14.40
C GLU A 43 1.67 5.98 14.59
N ASN A 44 0.61 6.15 15.38
CA ASN A 44 -0.45 5.15 15.52
C ASN A 44 -1.12 4.83 14.18
N PHE A 45 -1.47 5.87 13.41
CA PHE A 45 -2.02 5.71 12.06
C PHE A 45 -1.08 4.92 11.16
N LEU A 46 0.21 5.30 11.12
CA LEU A 46 1.19 4.60 10.28
C LEU A 46 1.32 3.14 10.70
N ASN A 47 1.40 2.85 12.00
CA ASN A 47 1.49 1.49 12.53
C ASN A 47 0.25 0.66 12.17
N ASP A 48 -0.95 1.21 12.32
CA ASP A 48 -2.19 0.51 11.96
C ASP A 48 -2.29 0.25 10.46
N ASN A 49 -1.88 1.21 9.63
CA ASN A 49 -1.81 1.01 8.20
C ASN A 49 -0.73 -0.03 7.84
N MET A 50 0.42 -0.08 8.54
CA MET A 50 1.40 -1.14 8.31
C MET A 50 0.87 -2.54 8.65
N LYS A 51 -0.03 -2.69 9.64
CA LYS A 51 -0.73 -3.97 9.87
C LYS A 51 -1.63 -4.37 8.69
N VAL A 52 -2.29 -3.40 8.04
CA VAL A 52 -3.09 -3.67 6.83
C VAL A 52 -2.19 -4.07 5.66
N PHE A 53 -1.07 -3.39 5.45
CA PHE A 53 -0.05 -3.78 4.47
C PHE A 53 0.41 -5.23 4.69
N SER A 54 0.65 -5.59 5.96
CA SER A 54 1.09 -6.93 6.35
C SER A 54 0.09 -8.02 5.97
N LYS A 55 -1.22 -7.73 6.05
CA LYS A 55 -2.28 -8.65 5.59
C LYS A 55 -2.23 -8.88 4.07
N TYR A 56 -1.88 -7.87 3.28
CA TYR A 56 -1.70 -8.06 1.83
C TYR A 56 -0.51 -8.97 1.52
N LEU A 57 0.60 -8.86 2.24
CA LEU A 57 1.75 -9.76 2.08
C LEU A 57 1.40 -11.20 2.43
N TYR A 58 0.66 -11.42 3.51
CA TYR A 58 0.14 -12.75 3.83
C TYR A 58 -0.77 -13.30 2.73
N LEU A 59 -1.66 -12.48 2.15
CA LEU A 59 -2.50 -12.92 1.03
C LEU A 59 -1.69 -13.29 -0.22
N ILE A 60 -0.58 -12.59 -0.48
CA ILE A 60 0.35 -12.93 -1.57
C ILE A 60 0.96 -14.31 -1.31
N GLU A 61 1.50 -14.55 -0.11
CA GLU A 61 2.07 -15.86 0.27
C GLU A 61 1.05 -16.99 0.15
N VAL A 62 -0.18 -16.80 0.66
CA VAL A 62 -1.25 -17.79 0.56
C VAL A 62 -1.62 -18.06 -0.91
N ALA A 63 -1.63 -17.03 -1.76
CA ALA A 63 -1.92 -17.18 -3.19
C ALA A 63 -0.81 -17.95 -3.91
N GLU A 64 0.46 -17.74 -3.56
CA GLU A 64 1.61 -18.45 -4.13
C GLU A 64 1.71 -19.90 -3.66
N ASN A 65 1.24 -20.23 -2.45
CA ASN A 65 1.32 -21.58 -1.86
C ASN A 65 0.13 -22.50 -2.16
N ARG A 66 -1.01 -21.95 -2.60
CA ARG A 66 -2.13 -22.77 -3.06
C ARG A 66 -1.92 -23.11 -4.54
N GLU A 67 -2.29 -24.32 -4.98
CA GLU A 67 -2.14 -24.82 -6.37
C GLU A 67 -2.79 -23.95 -7.47
N PHE A 68 -3.41 -22.82 -7.11
CA PHE A 68 -3.79 -21.74 -8.01
C PHE A 68 -2.61 -20.80 -8.27
N MET A 69 -1.62 -21.23 -9.07
CA MET A 69 -0.60 -20.31 -9.59
C MET A 69 -1.19 -19.39 -10.68
N ASP A 70 -2.06 -18.47 -10.28
CA ASP A 70 -2.47 -17.35 -11.13
C ASP A 70 -1.55 -16.15 -10.85
N MET A 71 -0.53 -16.01 -11.70
CA MET A 71 0.40 -14.88 -11.65
C MET A 71 -0.31 -13.52 -11.75
N LYS A 72 -1.50 -13.46 -12.37
CA LYS A 72 -2.27 -12.21 -12.47
C LYS A 72 -2.76 -11.77 -11.12
N ILE A 73 -3.29 -12.71 -10.32
CA ILE A 73 -3.76 -12.44 -8.96
C ILE A 73 -2.57 -11.97 -8.12
N THR A 74 -1.45 -12.68 -8.20
CA THR A 74 -0.22 -12.37 -7.44
C THR A 74 0.31 -10.97 -7.75
N TYR A 75 0.50 -10.62 -9.03
CA TYR A 75 0.97 -9.29 -9.41
C TYR A 75 -0.05 -8.17 -9.17
N THR A 76 -1.36 -8.49 -9.21
CA THR A 76 -2.40 -7.54 -8.80
C THR A 76 -2.30 -7.24 -7.32
N LEU A 77 -2.12 -8.27 -6.48
CA LEU A 77 -1.91 -8.11 -5.04
C LEU A 77 -0.63 -7.32 -4.75
N PHE A 78 0.48 -7.61 -5.43
CA PHE A 78 1.69 -6.79 -5.35
C PHE A 78 1.41 -5.34 -5.70
N GLY A 79 0.68 -5.09 -6.80
CA GLY A 79 0.27 -3.75 -7.22
C GLY A 79 -0.51 -2.99 -6.14
N VAL A 80 -1.47 -3.64 -5.49
CA VAL A 80 -2.25 -3.04 -4.40
C VAL A 80 -1.38 -2.79 -3.17
N ALA A 81 -0.54 -3.76 -2.77
CA ALA A 81 0.36 -3.63 -1.63
C ALA A 81 1.35 -2.46 -1.83
N TYR A 82 1.89 -2.33 -3.05
CA TYR A 82 2.80 -1.23 -3.39
C TYR A 82 2.13 0.13 -3.37
N GLU A 83 0.93 0.25 -3.96
CA GLU A 83 0.20 1.52 -3.93
C GLU A 83 0.03 2.00 -2.49
N TYR A 84 -0.34 1.07 -1.62
CA TYR A 84 -0.56 1.33 -0.22
C TYR A 84 0.74 1.68 0.52
N LEU A 85 1.81 0.90 0.33
CA LEU A 85 3.12 1.17 0.91
C LEU A 85 3.67 2.54 0.47
N LEU A 86 3.53 2.91 -0.81
CA LEU A 86 3.98 4.21 -1.33
C LEU A 86 3.19 5.37 -0.72
N LYS A 87 1.90 5.19 -0.47
CA LYS A 87 1.06 6.18 0.24
C LYS A 87 1.53 6.38 1.68
N ILE A 88 1.84 5.29 2.39
CA ILE A 88 2.43 5.34 3.74
C ILE A 88 3.79 6.05 3.72
N CYS A 89 4.67 5.70 2.77
CA CYS A 89 5.97 6.36 2.61
C CYS A 89 5.81 7.86 2.33
N SER A 90 4.84 8.24 1.50
CA SER A 90 4.57 9.65 1.18
C SER A 90 4.13 10.44 2.42
N LEU A 91 3.27 9.87 3.24
CA LEU A 91 2.88 10.45 4.53
C LEU A 91 4.07 10.56 5.51
N LYS A 92 4.97 9.56 5.51
CA LYS A 92 6.19 9.58 6.36
C LYS A 92 7.20 10.65 5.90
N ILE A 93 7.27 10.95 4.60
CA ILE A 93 8.11 12.02 4.05
C ILE A 93 7.61 13.39 4.50
N ASN A 94 6.33 13.68 4.29
CA ASN A 94 5.70 14.93 4.71
C ASN A 94 4.18 14.75 4.80
N TRP A 95 3.69 14.60 6.02
CA TRP A 95 2.28 14.37 6.33
C TRP A 95 1.38 15.46 5.73
N ASP A 96 1.65 16.72 6.06
CA ASP A 96 0.78 17.84 5.71
C ASP A 96 0.76 18.09 4.19
N ALA A 97 1.94 18.07 3.56
CA ALA A 97 2.05 18.29 2.12
C ALA A 97 1.35 17.18 1.33
N TYR A 98 1.53 15.91 1.71
CA TYR A 98 0.89 14.81 1.01
C TYR A 98 -0.62 14.78 1.25
N LEU A 99 -1.08 15.03 2.48
CA LEU A 99 -2.51 15.10 2.80
C LEU A 99 -3.20 16.28 2.09
N SER A 100 -2.51 17.40 1.89
CA SER A 100 -3.04 18.52 1.11
C SER A 100 -3.44 18.13 -0.32
N LEU A 101 -2.77 17.12 -0.91
CA LEU A 101 -3.12 16.57 -2.22
C LEU A 101 -4.46 15.82 -2.21
N TYR A 102 -4.88 15.30 -1.05
CA TYR A 102 -6.19 14.66 -0.86
C TYR A 102 -7.29 15.66 -0.56
N ARG A 103 -6.92 16.82 0.01
CA ARG A 103 -7.80 17.92 0.40
C ARG A 103 -8.09 18.93 -0.70
N ALA A 104 -7.44 18.81 -1.86
CA ALA A 104 -7.67 19.72 -2.99
C ALA A 104 -9.18 19.98 -3.16
N ASP A 105 -9.56 21.23 -2.94
CA ASP A 105 -10.94 21.68 -2.83
C ASP A 105 -11.81 21.04 -3.91
N SER A 106 -12.89 20.41 -3.44
CA SER A 106 -13.80 19.52 -4.14
C SER A 106 -14.69 20.21 -5.18
N LYS A 107 -14.12 21.03 -6.07
CA LYS A 107 -14.84 21.64 -7.21
C LYS A 107 -14.14 21.47 -8.55
N ASP A 108 -12.87 21.05 -8.57
CA ASP A 108 -12.17 20.77 -9.82
C ASP A 108 -11.95 19.26 -9.98
N GLU A 109 -12.77 18.62 -10.81
CA GLU A 109 -12.68 17.17 -11.05
C GLU A 109 -11.34 16.76 -11.66
N SER A 110 -10.56 17.70 -12.21
CA SER A 110 -9.22 17.46 -12.75
C SER A 110 -8.18 17.10 -11.68
N ASN A 111 -8.39 17.48 -10.41
CA ASN A 111 -7.46 17.18 -9.30
C ASN A 111 -7.71 15.83 -8.61
N ARG A 112 -8.75 15.07 -9.00
CA ARG A 112 -9.00 13.70 -8.48
C ARG A 112 -7.87 12.72 -8.82
N GLY A 113 -7.02 13.04 -9.81
CA GLY A 113 -5.84 12.25 -10.18
C GLY A 113 -4.75 12.16 -9.12
N ASN A 114 -4.78 13.01 -8.08
CA ASN A 114 -3.74 13.11 -7.05
C ASN A 114 -3.75 11.99 -5.98
N ARG A 115 -4.72 11.07 -6.05
CA ARG A 115 -4.82 9.90 -5.15
C ARG A 115 -4.29 8.61 -5.78
N SER A 116 -3.74 8.71 -6.99
CA SER A 116 -3.32 7.57 -7.80
C SER A 116 -1.98 6.99 -7.35
N PHE A 117 -1.74 5.73 -7.76
CA PHE A 117 -0.43 5.09 -7.67
C PHE A 117 0.67 6.00 -8.20
N GLU A 118 0.45 6.63 -9.37
CA GLU A 118 1.45 7.47 -10.04
C GLU A 118 1.88 8.65 -9.15
N THR A 119 0.92 9.31 -8.49
CA THR A 119 1.22 10.45 -7.62
C THR A 119 2.09 10.05 -6.44
N ALA A 120 1.74 8.95 -5.74
CA ALA A 120 2.54 8.43 -4.64
C ALA A 120 3.94 7.99 -5.12
N LYS A 121 4.01 7.30 -6.27
CA LYS A 121 5.26 6.86 -6.89
C LYS A 121 6.19 8.03 -7.20
N ILE A 122 5.71 9.08 -7.86
CA ILE A 122 6.52 10.27 -8.18
C ILE A 122 7.04 10.93 -6.90
N TYR A 123 6.18 11.05 -5.89
CA TYR A 123 6.53 11.69 -4.62
C TYR A 123 7.66 10.93 -3.91
N VAL A 124 7.50 9.62 -3.75
CA VAL A 124 8.52 8.73 -3.14
C VAL A 124 9.81 8.71 -3.98
N LEU A 125 9.72 8.59 -5.31
CA LEU A 125 10.91 8.58 -6.17
C LEU A 125 11.71 9.88 -6.12
N LYS A 126 11.04 11.02 -5.91
CA LYS A 126 11.73 12.32 -5.73
C LYS A 126 12.58 12.32 -4.46
N ASP A 127 12.03 11.80 -3.37
CA ASP A 127 12.72 11.72 -2.08
C ASP A 127 13.81 10.63 -2.08
N LEU A 128 13.55 9.45 -2.65
CA LEU A 128 14.55 8.37 -2.81
C LEU A 128 15.77 8.81 -3.63
N LYS A 129 15.61 9.74 -4.59
CA LYS A 129 16.74 10.28 -5.37
C LYS A 129 17.83 10.90 -4.49
N LEU A 130 17.46 11.37 -3.29
CA LEU A 130 18.38 12.00 -2.34
C LEU A 130 19.02 10.97 -1.37
N LYS A 131 18.48 9.75 -1.31
CA LYS A 131 18.83 8.72 -0.31
C LYS A 131 19.53 7.50 -0.90
N LEU A 132 19.38 7.30 -2.21
CA LEU A 132 19.90 6.15 -2.96
C LEU A 132 21.01 6.57 -3.93
N SER A 133 21.86 5.62 -4.32
CA SER A 133 22.76 5.82 -5.46
C SER A 133 21.96 6.01 -6.76
N SER A 134 22.58 6.57 -7.81
CA SER A 134 21.93 6.75 -9.11
C SER A 134 21.42 5.44 -9.71
N TYR A 135 22.17 4.35 -9.55
CA TYR A 135 21.78 3.01 -10.02
C TYR A 135 20.61 2.44 -9.21
N GLN A 136 20.66 2.55 -7.88
CA GLN A 136 19.59 2.12 -6.98
C GLN A 136 18.30 2.89 -7.21
N HIS A 137 18.38 4.20 -7.41
CA HIS A 137 17.24 5.05 -7.75
C HIS A 137 16.62 4.65 -9.10
N LYS A 138 17.45 4.46 -10.12
CA LYS A 138 17.00 4.00 -11.44
C LYS A 138 16.29 2.65 -11.35
N ARG A 139 16.87 1.67 -10.64
CA ARG A 139 16.25 0.36 -10.43
C ARG A 139 14.93 0.46 -9.68
N SER A 140 14.88 1.28 -8.63
CA SER A 140 13.65 1.51 -7.87
C SER A 140 12.52 2.01 -8.78
N ARG A 141 12.82 2.95 -9.68
CA ARG A 141 11.86 3.41 -10.69
C ARG A 141 11.41 2.28 -11.61
N GLU A 142 12.34 1.51 -12.18
CA GLU A 142 12.01 0.42 -13.10
C GLU A 142 11.09 -0.64 -12.46
N ILE A 143 11.34 -1.00 -11.20
CA ILE A 143 10.48 -1.93 -10.45
C ILE A 143 9.10 -1.33 -10.20
N LEU A 144 9.01 -0.07 -9.75
CA LEU A 144 7.71 0.58 -9.50
C LEU A 144 6.89 0.74 -10.78
N ASP A 145 7.53 1.11 -11.88
CA ASP A 145 6.88 1.21 -13.19
C ASP A 145 6.36 -0.17 -13.63
N PHE A 146 7.18 -1.22 -13.46
CA PHE A 146 6.76 -2.60 -13.75
C PHE A 146 5.54 -3.00 -12.92
N VAL A 147 5.57 -2.84 -11.59
CA VAL A 147 4.47 -3.21 -10.70
C VAL A 147 3.18 -2.46 -11.05
N GLN A 148 3.27 -1.16 -11.35
CA GLN A 148 2.14 -0.36 -11.78
C GLN A 148 1.59 -0.81 -13.14
N HIS A 149 2.46 -1.12 -14.10
CA HIS A 149 2.05 -1.66 -15.39
C HIS A 149 1.35 -3.00 -15.25
N GLN A 150 1.85 -3.92 -14.40
CA GLN A 150 1.19 -5.20 -14.15
C GLN A 150 -0.20 -5.00 -13.52
N ARG A 151 -0.30 -4.17 -12.47
CA ARG A 151 -1.58 -3.78 -11.85
C ARG A 151 -2.60 -3.28 -12.87
N ASN A 152 -2.16 -2.41 -13.78
CA ASN A 152 -3.05 -1.79 -14.77
C ASN A 152 -3.35 -2.73 -15.95
N HIS A 153 -2.39 -3.52 -16.41
CA HIS A 153 -2.59 -4.48 -17.51
C HIS A 153 -3.59 -5.55 -17.14
N PHE A 154 -3.56 -6.10 -15.92
CA PHE A 154 -4.54 -7.11 -15.51
C PHE A 154 -5.96 -6.57 -15.33
N ALA A 155 -6.11 -5.27 -15.04
CA ALA A 155 -7.42 -4.62 -15.02
C ALA A 155 -8.03 -4.45 -16.43
N HIS A 156 -7.22 -4.44 -17.49
CA HIS A 156 -7.65 -4.04 -18.83
C HIS A 156 -7.42 -5.08 -19.94
N ASN A 157 -6.56 -6.08 -19.74
CA ASN A 157 -6.33 -7.15 -20.72
C ASN A 157 -5.84 -8.45 -20.06
N PRO A 158 -6.70 -9.49 -19.94
CA PRO A 158 -6.33 -10.74 -19.29
C PRO A 158 -5.35 -11.61 -20.09
N PHE A 159 -4.93 -11.24 -21.30
CA PHE A 159 -4.08 -12.08 -22.16
C PHE A 159 -2.69 -11.51 -22.47
N LYS A 160 -2.38 -10.26 -22.09
CA LYS A 160 -1.06 -9.64 -22.30
C LYS A 160 -0.21 -9.70 -21.02
N GLY A 161 0.63 -10.73 -20.90
CA GLY A 161 1.58 -10.83 -19.78
C GLY A 161 2.43 -12.10 -19.73
N MET A 162 2.49 -12.90 -20.81
CA MET A 162 3.22 -14.18 -20.83
C MET A 162 4.73 -14.04 -21.10
N ASP A 163 5.26 -12.81 -21.24
CA ASP A 163 6.70 -12.59 -21.16
C ASP A 163 7.06 -12.51 -19.67
N HIS A 164 7.33 -13.68 -19.09
CA HIS A 164 7.58 -13.86 -17.68
C HIS A 164 8.85 -13.08 -17.28
N TYR A 165 8.70 -11.97 -16.58
CA TYR A 165 9.80 -11.36 -15.84
C TYR A 165 9.85 -12.05 -14.47
N ALA A 166 11.00 -12.57 -14.07
CA ALA A 166 11.21 -13.28 -12.80
C ALA A 166 11.47 -12.31 -11.63
N VAL A 167 10.76 -11.18 -11.63
CA VAL A 167 11.10 -9.99 -10.84
C VAL A 167 10.55 -9.98 -9.42
N THR A 168 9.96 -11.09 -8.97
CA THR A 168 9.40 -11.24 -7.61
C THR A 168 10.44 -10.93 -6.54
N LYS A 169 11.68 -11.41 -6.70
CA LYS A 169 12.78 -11.08 -5.79
C LYS A 169 12.93 -9.57 -5.67
N GLN A 170 13.17 -8.87 -6.79
CA GLN A 170 13.43 -7.42 -6.85
C GLN A 170 12.25 -6.59 -6.34
N ILE A 171 11.03 -7.08 -6.48
CA ILE A 171 9.84 -6.52 -5.83
C ILE A 171 10.01 -6.58 -4.30
N TYR A 172 10.31 -7.73 -3.71
CA TYR A 172 10.58 -7.79 -2.27
C TYR A 172 11.80 -6.97 -1.84
N GLU A 173 12.88 -6.92 -2.64
CA GLU A 173 14.05 -6.09 -2.33
C GLU A 173 13.66 -4.61 -2.22
N LEU A 174 12.86 -4.10 -3.16
CA LEU A 174 12.42 -2.71 -3.11
C LEU A 174 11.44 -2.45 -1.96
N MET A 175 10.62 -3.43 -1.55
CA MET A 175 9.85 -3.30 -0.29
C MET A 175 10.79 -3.08 0.90
N ALA A 176 11.85 -3.88 1.03
CA ALA A 176 12.84 -3.74 2.09
C ALA A 176 13.53 -2.36 2.05
N VAL A 177 13.91 -1.88 0.85
CA VAL A 177 14.45 -0.52 0.66
C VAL A 177 13.50 0.55 1.20
N LEU A 178 12.21 0.49 0.86
CA LEU A 178 11.21 1.45 1.33
C LEU A 178 11.04 1.38 2.84
N ILE A 179 10.86 0.18 3.40
CA ILE A 179 10.64 -0.05 4.83
C ILE A 179 11.81 0.50 5.66
N VAL A 180 13.04 0.13 5.31
CA VAL A 180 14.23 0.55 6.04
C VAL A 180 14.51 2.05 5.86
N THR A 181 14.37 2.57 4.64
CA THR A 181 14.62 4.00 4.35
C THR A 181 13.67 4.91 5.13
N TYR A 182 12.41 4.49 5.28
CA TYR A 182 11.37 5.26 5.99
C TYR A 182 11.12 4.81 7.43
N LYS A 183 11.94 3.87 7.93
CA LYS A 183 11.86 3.31 9.30
C LYS A 183 10.45 2.84 9.66
N LEU A 184 9.79 2.17 8.72
CA LEU A 184 8.43 1.66 8.92
C LEU A 184 8.48 0.40 9.78
N LYS A 185 7.66 0.34 10.82
CA LYS A 185 7.63 -0.79 11.74
C LYS A 185 6.58 -1.83 11.30
N LEU A 186 6.94 -3.10 11.42
CA LEU A 186 6.18 -4.24 10.89
C LEU A 186 6.11 -5.38 11.92
N PRO A 187 5.04 -6.19 11.94
CA PRO A 187 5.06 -7.48 12.62
C PRO A 187 6.25 -8.34 12.15
N LYS A 188 6.90 -9.05 13.07
CA LYS A 188 8.06 -9.91 12.77
C LYS A 188 7.76 -10.92 11.66
N GLU A 189 6.60 -11.56 11.72
CA GLU A 189 6.12 -12.51 10.70
C GLU A 189 6.09 -11.87 9.30
N THR A 190 5.78 -10.58 9.20
CA THR A 190 5.78 -9.87 7.91
C THR A 190 7.19 -9.62 7.39
N VAL A 191 8.15 -9.35 8.28
CA VAL A 191 9.56 -9.25 7.91
C VAL A 191 10.10 -10.60 7.42
N GLU A 192 9.67 -11.70 8.06
CA GLU A 192 10.00 -13.06 7.63
C GLU A 192 9.45 -13.35 6.22
N LEU A 193 8.19 -13.00 5.94
CA LEU A 193 7.61 -13.14 4.58
C LEU A 193 8.41 -12.39 3.51
N ILE A 194 8.85 -11.16 3.78
CA ILE A 194 9.66 -10.38 2.83
C ILE A 194 11.03 -11.03 2.64
N THR A 195 11.66 -11.45 3.74
CA THR A 195 12.97 -12.12 3.72
C THR A 195 12.92 -13.42 2.93
N GLU A 196 11.88 -14.22 3.14
CA GLU A 196 11.66 -15.46 2.40
C GLU A 196 11.39 -15.18 0.92
N GLY A 197 10.60 -14.16 0.59
CA GLY A 197 10.33 -13.74 -0.78
C GLY A 197 11.61 -13.33 -1.54
N ILE A 198 12.58 -12.73 -0.85
CA ILE A 198 13.91 -12.41 -1.40
C ILE A 198 14.73 -13.69 -1.61
N ALA A 199 14.75 -14.58 -0.60
CA ALA A 199 15.60 -15.76 -0.59
C ALA A 199 15.15 -16.83 -1.58
N ASN A 200 13.83 -17.02 -1.71
CA ASN A 200 13.26 -18.19 -2.34
C ASN A 200 12.87 -18.01 -3.81
N ASN A 201 13.35 -16.99 -4.54
CA ASN A 201 12.93 -16.62 -5.91
C ASN A 201 12.39 -17.80 -6.75
N ARG A 202 11.07 -18.08 -6.64
CA ARG A 202 10.46 -19.34 -7.10
C ARG A 202 10.24 -19.36 -8.61
N VAL A 203 10.52 -18.26 -9.29
CA VAL A 203 10.31 -18.12 -10.73
C VAL A 203 11.54 -18.65 -11.46
N HIS A 204 11.48 -19.91 -11.89
CA HIS A 204 12.59 -20.60 -12.56
C HIS A 204 12.85 -20.16 -14.02
N SER A 205 11.97 -19.36 -14.61
CA SER A 205 12.10 -18.89 -15.98
C SER A 205 11.63 -17.45 -16.11
N GLY A 206 12.51 -16.56 -16.58
CA GLY A 206 12.16 -15.18 -16.91
C GLY A 206 13.35 -14.25 -17.05
N MET A 207 13.07 -12.99 -17.38
CA MET A 207 14.07 -11.92 -17.36
C MET A 207 14.12 -11.25 -15.98
N ASP A 208 15.33 -11.10 -15.45
CA ASP A 208 15.60 -10.41 -14.19
C ASP A 208 16.05 -8.98 -14.42
N PHE A 209 15.76 -8.14 -13.42
CA PHE A 209 16.38 -6.84 -13.29
C PHE A 209 17.84 -6.98 -12.83
N LYS A 210 18.75 -6.21 -13.45
CA LYS A 210 20.17 -6.19 -13.06
C LYS A 210 20.32 -5.75 -11.59
N ASP A 211 21.14 -6.48 -10.84
CA ASP A 211 21.48 -6.17 -9.45
C ASP A 211 22.11 -4.75 -9.31
N VAL A 212 21.76 -4.07 -8.22
CA VAL A 212 22.21 -2.72 -7.85
C VAL A 212 22.56 -2.60 -6.36
N GLU A 213 22.91 -3.72 -5.71
CA GLU A 213 23.43 -3.76 -4.34
C GLU A 213 22.43 -3.23 -3.30
N PHE A 214 21.22 -3.79 -3.26
CA PHE A 214 20.24 -3.48 -2.21
C PHE A 214 20.51 -4.20 -0.87
N GLN A 215 21.56 -5.02 -0.79
CA GLN A 215 21.85 -5.90 0.35
C GLN A 215 21.78 -5.21 1.72
N LYS A 216 22.35 -4.01 1.84
CA LYS A 216 22.33 -3.26 3.11
C LYS A 216 20.92 -2.99 3.66
N TYR A 217 19.90 -2.90 2.80
CA TYR A 217 18.52 -2.69 3.23
C TYR A 217 17.88 -4.00 3.71
N MET A 218 18.32 -5.13 3.18
CA MET A 218 17.88 -6.44 3.63
C MET A 218 18.48 -6.76 5.00
N ASP A 219 19.78 -6.51 5.15
CA ASP A 219 20.50 -6.77 6.41
C ASP A 219 19.88 -6.00 7.58
N ASN A 220 19.38 -4.79 7.32
CA ASN A 220 18.75 -3.91 8.31
C ASN A 220 17.23 -4.09 8.42
N LEU A 221 16.62 -5.02 7.67
CA LEU A 221 15.16 -5.18 7.69
C LEU A 221 14.65 -5.68 9.05
N ASN A 222 15.45 -6.50 9.73
CA ASN A 222 15.11 -7.01 11.07
C ASN A 222 15.01 -5.90 12.13
N ASP A 223 15.69 -4.76 11.95
CA ASP A 223 15.58 -3.61 12.85
C ASP A 223 14.19 -2.93 12.78
N CYS A 224 13.41 -3.27 11.76
CA CYS A 224 12.05 -2.81 11.56
C CYS A 224 10.99 -3.77 12.13
N ALA A 225 11.40 -4.96 12.60
CA ALA A 225 10.49 -5.95 13.16
C ALA A 225 9.98 -5.54 14.56
N LEU A 226 8.70 -5.80 14.80
CA LEU A 226 8.01 -5.68 16.06
C LEU A 226 7.55 -7.06 16.50
N ASP A 227 7.70 -7.33 17.79
CA ASP A 227 7.19 -8.55 18.42
C ASP A 227 5.69 -8.40 18.72
N ILE A 228 4.90 -8.37 17.65
CA ILE A 228 3.43 -8.26 17.66
C ILE A 228 2.83 -9.27 16.68
N PRO A 229 1.64 -9.82 16.97
CA PRO A 229 1.00 -10.77 16.06
C PRO A 229 0.50 -10.08 14.78
N LEU A 230 0.62 -10.75 13.63
CA LEU A 230 0.06 -10.28 12.36
C LEU A 230 -1.48 -10.20 12.40
N PHE A 231 -2.10 -11.19 13.03
CA PHE A 231 -3.54 -11.26 13.25
C PHE A 231 -3.83 -11.17 14.75
N PRO A 232 -4.61 -10.17 15.22
CA PRO A 232 -5.08 -10.20 16.60
C PRO A 232 -5.92 -11.46 16.82
N GLU A 233 -5.76 -12.11 17.97
CA GLU A 233 -6.43 -13.37 18.33
C GLU A 233 -7.97 -13.28 18.35
N ARG A 234 -8.55 -12.10 18.15
CA ARG A 234 -10.01 -11.89 18.06
C ARG A 234 -10.34 -10.86 16.98
N TRP A 235 -11.21 -11.26 16.06
CA TRP A 235 -12.00 -10.40 15.18
C TRP A 235 -13.47 -10.51 15.60
#